data_AF-A0A1H1KLL8-F1
#
_entry.id   AF-A0A1H1KLL8-F1
#
_cell.length_a   1.000
_cell.length_b   1.000
_cell.length_c   1.000
_cell.angle_alpha   90.00
_cell.angle_beta   90.00
_cell.angle_gamma   90.00
#
_symmetry.space_group_name_H-M   'P 1'
#
loop_
_entity.id
_entity.type
_entity.pdbx_description
1 polymer ?
#
loop_
_entity_poly.entity_id
_entity_poly.type
_entity_poly.pdbx_seq_one_letter_code
_entity_poly.pdbx_strand_id
1 'polypeptide(L)'
;MTFIGLLLVLLGWILLLFGGQLSLVAASAMGRPLPIEVDPGRIDVAQSLIMSGFGFAILGALRAGVGTLRQFFEAVLQRAAATKAQPAPAPPSPARVDPDAVVERGWIRDRPFVRYADGSVEVETLLGVRRFGSFADAEGFVGS
;
A
#
# COMPACT_ATOMS: atom_id res chain seq x y z
N MET A 1 8.18 -26.59 -5.77
CA MET A 1 7.84 -27.87 -5.11
C MET A 1 6.45 -28.37 -5.46
N THR A 2 5.39 -27.54 -5.43
CA THR A 2 4.04 -27.89 -5.96
C THR A 2 4.06 -28.40 -7.39
N PHE A 3 4.81 -27.74 -8.27
CA PHE A 3 4.94 -28.09 -9.68
C PHE A 3 5.57 -29.48 -9.91
N ILE A 4 6.49 -29.88 -9.02
CA ILE A 4 7.15 -31.19 -9.05
C ILE A 4 6.16 -32.30 -8.64
N GLY A 5 5.33 -32.04 -7.62
CA GLY A 5 4.25 -32.96 -7.22
C GLY A 5 3.20 -33.16 -8.33
N LEU A 6 2.79 -32.07 -9.00
CA LEU A 6 1.88 -32.15 -10.16
C LEU A 6 2.51 -32.90 -11.35
N LEU A 7 3.80 -32.68 -11.63
CA LEU A 7 4.55 -33.45 -12.63
C LEU A 7 4.60 -34.95 -12.30
N LEU A 8 4.78 -35.31 -11.03
CA LEU A 8 4.76 -36.70 -10.57
C LEU A 8 3.38 -37.35 -10.73
N VAL A 9 2.29 -36.61 -10.43
CA VAL A 9 0.92 -37.08 -10.65
C VAL A 9 0.65 -37.27 -12.14
N LEU A 10 1.02 -36.29 -12.97
CA LEU A 10 0.88 -36.38 -14.43
C LEU A 10 1.67 -37.58 -14.97
N LEU A 11 2.89 -37.80 -14.48
CA LEU A 11 3.73 -38.94 -14.86
C LEU A 11 3.09 -40.28 -14.46
N GLY A 12 2.48 -40.36 -13.27
CA GLY A 12 1.72 -41.54 -12.84
C GLY A 12 0.51 -41.83 -13.72
N TRP A 13 -0.24 -40.79 -14.13
CA TRP A 13 -1.33 -40.92 -15.08
C TRP A 13 -0.87 -41.35 -16.47
N ILE A 14 0.24 -40.79 -16.97
CA ILE A 14 0.85 -41.19 -18.24
C ILE A 14 1.26 -42.66 -18.19
N LEU A 15 1.88 -43.12 -17.10
CA LEU A 15 2.26 -44.52 -16.92
C LEU A 15 1.05 -45.46 -16.88
N LEU A 16 -0.05 -45.03 -16.25
CA LEU A 16 -1.27 -45.84 -16.11
C LEU A 16 -2.01 -45.96 -17.45
N LEU A 17 -2.16 -44.85 -18.18
CA LEU A 17 -2.89 -44.79 -19.46
C LEU A 17 -2.07 -45.32 -20.65
N PHE A 18 -0.77 -45.00 -20.72
CA PHE A 18 0.09 -45.33 -21.85
C PHE A 18 1.05 -46.49 -21.57
N GLY A 19 1.13 -47.00 -20.33
CA GLY A 19 2.06 -48.08 -19.97
C GLY A 19 1.87 -49.35 -20.80
N GLY A 20 0.63 -49.67 -21.19
CA GLY A 20 0.35 -50.80 -22.08
C GLY A 20 0.84 -50.60 -23.52
N GLN A 21 0.78 -49.37 -24.04
CA GLN A 21 1.29 -49.06 -25.37
C GLN A 21 2.82 -48.95 -25.38
N LEU A 22 3.41 -48.39 -24.33
CA LEU A 22 4.87 -48.34 -24.13
C LEU A 22 5.48 -49.73 -24.02
N SER A 23 4.84 -50.65 -23.28
CA SER A 23 5.29 -52.04 -23.21
C SER A 23 5.17 -52.74 -24.56
N LEU A 24 4.13 -52.42 -25.35
CA LEU A 24 3.96 -52.98 -26.69
C LEU A 24 5.04 -52.48 -27.67
N VAL A 25 5.34 -51.17 -27.65
CA VAL A 25 6.41 -50.57 -28.47
C VAL A 25 7.77 -51.10 -28.04
N ALA A 26 8.06 -51.15 -26.74
CA ALA A 26 9.32 -51.69 -26.23
C ALA A 26 9.49 -53.18 -26.57
N ALA A 27 8.42 -53.98 -26.44
CA ALA A 27 8.41 -55.39 -26.83
C ALA A 27 8.60 -55.59 -28.34
N SER A 28 7.95 -54.75 -29.16
CA SER A 28 8.09 -54.77 -30.61
C SER A 28 9.51 -54.38 -31.06
N ALA A 29 10.15 -53.42 -30.38
CA ALA A 29 11.53 -53.03 -30.63
C ALA A 29 12.53 -54.13 -30.20
N MET A 30 12.19 -54.92 -29.17
CA MET A 30 13.02 -56.03 -28.69
C MET A 30 12.68 -57.39 -29.32
N GLY A 31 11.74 -57.44 -30.28
CA GLY A 31 11.37 -58.67 -31.00
C GLY A 31 10.74 -59.76 -30.14
N ARG A 32 10.22 -59.42 -28.95
CA ARG A 32 9.59 -60.39 -28.04
C ARG A 32 8.06 -60.33 -28.17
N PRO A 33 7.38 -61.45 -28.45
CA PRO A 33 5.93 -61.50 -28.33
C PRO A 33 5.58 -61.56 -26.83
N LEU A 34 5.10 -60.45 -26.27
CA LEU A 34 4.52 -60.46 -24.92
C LEU A 34 3.02 -60.71 -24.99
N PRO A 35 2.47 -61.62 -24.16
CA PRO A 35 1.03 -61.67 -23.95
C PRO A 35 0.60 -60.33 -23.35
N ILE A 36 -0.52 -59.79 -23.83
CA ILE A 36 -1.18 -58.62 -23.25
C ILE A 36 -1.83 -59.06 -21.93
N GLU A 37 -1.00 -59.37 -20.95
CA GLU A 37 -1.44 -59.69 -19.60
C GLU A 37 -1.29 -58.40 -18.78
N VAL A 38 -2.41 -57.93 -18.24
CA VAL A 38 -2.44 -56.71 -17.42
C VAL A 38 -1.73 -57.05 -16.11
N ASP A 39 -0.45 -56.70 -16.01
CA ASP A 39 0.34 -56.97 -14.81
C ASP A 39 -0.22 -56.16 -13.62
N PRO A 40 -0.80 -56.83 -12.59
CA PRO A 40 -1.35 -56.13 -11.43
C PRO A 40 -0.27 -55.34 -10.67
N GLY A 41 1.01 -55.74 -10.75
CA GLY A 41 2.11 -54.98 -10.14
C GLY A 41 2.28 -53.58 -10.73
N ARG A 42 1.91 -53.39 -12.01
CA ARG A 42 1.95 -52.06 -12.65
C ARG A 42 0.93 -51.11 -12.07
N ILE A 43 -0.24 -51.62 -11.69
CA ILE A 43 -1.34 -50.82 -11.12
C ILE A 43 -0.91 -50.32 -9.74
N ASP A 44 -0.32 -51.17 -8.91
CA ASP A 44 0.16 -50.80 -7.57
C ASP A 44 1.29 -49.76 -7.61
N VAL A 45 2.23 -49.89 -8.56
CA VAL A 45 3.30 -48.91 -8.76
C VAL A 45 2.73 -47.57 -9.25
N ALA A 46 1.79 -47.59 -10.20
CA ALA A 46 1.15 -46.36 -10.67
C ALA A 46 0.34 -45.68 -9.55
N GLN A 47 -0.41 -46.45 -8.77
CA GLN A 47 -1.21 -45.94 -7.66
C GLN A 47 -0.34 -45.35 -6.54
N SER A 48 0.75 -46.02 -6.15
CA SER A 48 1.69 -45.49 -5.15
C SER A 48 2.39 -44.22 -5.62
N LEU A 49 2.72 -44.11 -6.92
CA LEU A 49 3.29 -42.92 -7.51
C LEU A 49 2.29 -41.75 -7.52
N ILE A 50 1.03 -42.01 -7.86
CA ILE A 50 -0.05 -40.99 -7.84
C ILE A 50 -0.29 -40.50 -6.41
N MET A 51 -0.41 -41.41 -5.43
CA MET A 51 -0.62 -41.05 -4.03
C MET A 51 0.54 -40.24 -3.45
N SER A 52 1.77 -40.66 -3.75
CA SER A 52 2.98 -39.93 -3.30
C SER A 52 3.08 -38.55 -3.95
N GLY A 53 2.79 -38.45 -5.26
CA GLY A 53 2.77 -37.19 -6.00
C GLY A 53 1.75 -36.20 -5.43
N PHE A 54 0.55 -36.69 -5.08
CA PHE A 54 -0.46 -35.88 -4.39
C PHE A 54 0.02 -35.39 -3.02
N GLY A 55 0.67 -36.26 -2.23
CA GLY A 55 1.25 -35.88 -0.95
C GLY A 55 2.24 -34.72 -1.08
N PHE A 56 3.18 -34.80 -2.04
CA PHE A 56 4.12 -33.71 -2.31
C PHE A 56 3.45 -32.44 -2.83
N ALA A 57 2.41 -32.57 -3.65
CA ALA A 57 1.65 -31.42 -4.14
C ALA A 57 0.93 -30.69 -3.00
N ILE A 58 0.27 -31.43 -2.10
CA ILE A 58 -0.41 -30.88 -0.91
C ILE A 58 0.60 -30.18 0.01
N LEU A 59 1.72 -30.83 0.33
CA LEU A 59 2.78 -30.23 1.15
C LEU A 59 3.35 -28.96 0.51
N GLY A 60 3.54 -28.97 -0.81
CA GLY A 60 3.94 -27.77 -1.55
C GLY A 60 2.90 -26.65 -1.46
N ALA A 61 1.61 -26.99 -1.58
CA ALA A 61 0.52 -26.02 -1.57
C ALA A 61 0.35 -25.40 -0.18
N LEU A 62 0.47 -26.20 0.88
CA LEU A 62 0.49 -25.73 2.26
C LEU A 62 1.66 -24.77 2.51
N ARG A 63 2.88 -25.13 2.07
CA ARG A 63 4.05 -24.25 2.22
C ARG A 63 3.86 -22.92 1.47
N ALA A 64 3.30 -22.96 0.27
CA ALA A 64 3.01 -21.75 -0.50
C ALA A 64 1.91 -20.90 0.17
N GLY A 65 0.81 -21.53 0.61
CA GLY A 65 -0.31 -20.87 1.28
C GLY A 65 0.11 -20.17 2.58
N VAL A 66 0.93 -20.82 3.41
CA VAL A 66 1.49 -20.21 4.63
C VAL A 66 2.40 -19.02 4.29
N GLY A 67 3.17 -19.11 3.19
CA GLY A 67 3.97 -18.00 2.69
C GLY A 67 3.13 -16.78 2.32
N THR A 68 2.05 -16.99 1.56
CA THR A 68 1.12 -15.92 1.20
C THR A 68 0.45 -15.32 2.43
N LEU A 69 0.07 -16.16 3.41
CA LEU A 69 -0.54 -15.70 4.67
C LEU A 69 0.39 -14.76 5.45
N ARG A 70 1.69 -15.07 5.52
CA ARG A 70 2.69 -14.19 6.12
C ARG A 70 2.76 -12.84 5.43
N GLN A 71 2.69 -12.81 4.11
CA GLN A 71 2.72 -11.56 3.34
C GLN A 71 1.46 -10.71 3.60
N PHE A 72 0.29 -11.35 3.74
CA PHE A 72 -0.94 -10.64 4.14
C PHE A 72 -0.83 -10.06 5.55
N PHE A 73 -0.35 -10.84 6.52
CA PHE A 73 -0.15 -10.35 7.88
C PHE A 73 0.82 -9.17 7.93
N GLU A 74 1.94 -9.25 7.20
CA GLU A 74 2.93 -8.18 7.10
C GLU A 74 2.33 -6.92 6.48
N ALA A 75 1.59 -7.05 5.36
CA ALA A 75 0.93 -5.93 4.71
C ALA A 75 -0.12 -5.26 5.61
N VAL A 76 -0.88 -6.06 6.37
CA VAL A 76 -1.87 -5.54 7.33
C VAL A 76 -1.20 -4.84 8.50
N LEU A 77 -0.11 -5.39 9.05
CA LEU A 77 0.67 -4.76 10.13
C LEU A 77 1.29 -3.43 9.68
N GLN A 78 1.89 -3.39 8.48
CA GLN A 78 2.43 -2.17 7.90
C GLN A 78 1.35 -1.11 7.69
N ARG A 79 0.17 -1.50 7.21
CA ARG A 79 -0.98 -0.60 7.06
C ARG A 79 -1.49 -0.07 8.40
N ALA A 80 -1.54 -0.91 9.42
CA ALA A 80 -1.93 -0.50 10.77
C ALA A 80 -0.91 0.47 11.38
N ALA A 81 0.38 0.21 11.18
CA ALA A 81 1.46 1.11 11.60
C ALA A 81 1.43 2.45 10.86
N ALA A 82 1.22 2.45 9.54
CA ALA A 82 1.12 3.66 8.73
C ALA A 82 -0.08 4.53 9.12
N THR A 83 -1.24 3.92 9.38
CA THR A 83 -2.43 4.63 9.88
C THR A 83 -2.16 5.31 11.23
N LYS A 84 -1.35 4.69 12.10
CA LYS A 84 -0.99 5.24 13.42
C LYS A 84 0.09 6.33 13.34
N ALA A 85 0.93 6.28 12.30
CA ALA A 85 2.00 7.24 12.06
C ALA A 85 1.54 8.46 11.25
N GLN A 86 0.32 8.46 10.72
CA GLN A 86 -0.21 9.61 9.99
C GLN A 86 -0.47 10.74 10.99
N PRO A 87 0.32 11.83 10.97
CA PRO A 87 0.02 13.00 11.76
C PRO A 87 -1.34 13.50 11.26
N ALA A 88 -2.25 13.81 12.17
CA ALA A 88 -3.49 14.50 11.82
C ALA A 88 -3.15 15.64 10.85
N PRO A 89 -3.92 15.85 9.75
CA PRO A 89 -3.73 17.03 8.94
C PRO A 89 -3.72 18.21 9.90
N ALA A 90 -2.58 18.91 9.94
CA ALA A 90 -2.40 20.02 10.85
C ALA A 90 -3.64 20.91 10.69
N PRO A 91 -4.36 21.26 11.78
CA PRO A 91 -5.44 22.21 11.67
C PRO A 91 -4.89 23.40 10.89
N PRO A 92 -5.63 23.94 9.90
CA PRO A 92 -5.15 25.08 9.14
C PRO A 92 -4.67 26.10 10.15
N SER A 93 -3.37 26.36 10.14
CA SER A 93 -2.76 27.32 11.04
C SER A 93 -3.62 28.57 10.94
N PRO A 94 -4.22 29.08 12.05
CA PRO A 94 -4.97 30.31 11.97
C PRO A 94 -4.01 31.29 11.33
N ALA A 95 -4.37 31.77 10.13
CA ALA A 95 -3.57 32.70 9.37
C ALA A 95 -3.07 33.70 10.39
N ARG A 96 -1.75 33.72 10.61
CA ARG A 96 -1.12 34.66 11.53
C ARG A 96 -1.50 36.01 10.97
N VAL A 97 -2.56 36.61 11.54
CA VAL A 97 -2.98 37.94 11.17
C VAL A 97 -1.79 38.77 11.57
N ASP A 98 -1.01 39.17 10.57
CA ASP A 98 0.16 40.00 10.79
C ASP A 98 -0.37 41.23 11.53
N PRO A 99 0.05 41.50 12.77
CA PRO A 99 -0.48 42.64 13.52
C PRO A 99 -0.21 43.96 12.80
N ASP A 100 0.77 43.98 11.88
CA ASP A 100 1.08 45.10 10.99
C ASP A 100 0.37 45.02 9.62
N ALA A 101 -0.60 44.12 9.44
CA ALA A 101 -1.47 44.13 8.27
C ALA A 101 -2.34 45.40 8.28
N VAL A 102 -2.13 46.26 7.30
CA VAL A 102 -2.91 47.48 7.12
C VAL A 102 -4.34 47.12 6.74
N VAL A 103 -5.29 47.40 7.62
CA VAL A 103 -6.72 47.13 7.42
C VAL A 103 -7.39 48.28 6.67
N GLU A 104 -7.00 49.51 6.98
CA GLU A 104 -7.69 50.69 6.46
C GLU A 104 -6.71 51.85 6.34
N ARG A 105 -6.81 52.61 5.24
CA ARG A 105 -6.10 53.87 5.05
C ARG A 105 -7.14 54.96 4.84
N GLY A 106 -6.96 56.09 5.50
CA GLY A 106 -7.90 57.20 5.40
C GLY A 106 -7.27 58.54 5.74
N TRP A 107 -8.12 59.52 5.92
CA TRP A 107 -7.74 60.87 6.29
C TRP A 107 -8.48 61.27 7.57
N ILE A 108 -7.74 61.70 8.59
CA ILE A 108 -8.30 62.37 9.76
C ILE A 108 -8.03 63.85 9.55
N ARG A 109 -9.10 64.60 9.25
CA ARG A 109 -9.03 66.02 8.84
C ARG A 109 -8.11 66.20 7.64
N ASP A 110 -6.90 66.70 7.86
CA ASP A 110 -5.89 66.99 6.81
C ASP A 110 -4.62 66.13 6.95
N ARG A 111 -4.68 65.02 7.72
CA ARG A 111 -3.55 64.11 7.93
C ARG A 111 -3.87 62.70 7.46
N PRO A 112 -2.99 62.07 6.66
CA PRO A 112 -3.16 60.68 6.29
C PRO A 112 -2.97 59.79 7.52
N PHE A 113 -3.83 58.79 7.66
CA PHE A 113 -3.71 57.76 8.68
C PHE A 113 -3.75 56.35 8.09
N VAL A 114 -3.10 55.43 8.79
CA VAL A 114 -3.07 54.00 8.50
C VAL A 114 -3.52 53.25 9.75
N ARG A 115 -4.58 52.46 9.62
CA ARG A 115 -5.09 51.60 10.69
C ARG A 115 -4.69 50.15 10.44
N TYR A 116 -4.13 49.54 11.48
CA TYR A 116 -3.61 48.18 11.46
C TYR A 116 -4.62 47.17 12.01
N ALA A 117 -4.37 45.89 11.74
CA ALA A 117 -5.23 44.78 12.15
C ALA A 117 -5.33 44.60 13.67
N ASP A 118 -4.33 45.10 14.41
CA ASP A 118 -4.32 45.18 15.86
C ASP A 118 -5.20 46.32 16.43
N GLY A 119 -5.79 47.16 15.56
CA GLY A 119 -6.62 48.31 15.94
C GLY A 119 -5.84 49.59 16.22
N SER A 120 -4.51 49.56 16.14
CA SER A 120 -3.65 50.74 16.26
C SER A 120 -3.72 51.61 15.01
N VAL A 121 -3.45 52.91 15.17
CA VAL A 121 -3.54 53.91 14.10
C VAL A 121 -2.25 54.70 14.04
N GLU A 122 -1.59 54.72 12.89
CA GLU A 122 -0.49 55.62 12.61
C GLU A 122 -1.00 56.87 11.91
N VAL A 123 -0.60 58.03 12.42
CA VAL A 123 -0.89 59.34 11.81
C VAL A 123 0.41 60.07 11.55
N GLU A 124 0.52 60.71 10.39
CA GLU A 124 1.64 61.59 10.08
C GLU A 124 1.49 62.92 10.83
N THR A 125 2.48 63.25 11.66
CA THR A 125 2.54 64.51 12.43
C THR A 125 3.68 65.39 11.93
N LEU A 126 3.73 66.65 12.37
CA LEU A 126 4.83 67.57 12.01
C LEU A 126 6.21 67.09 12.49
N LEU A 127 6.26 66.15 13.44
CA LEU A 127 7.47 65.55 14.01
C LEU A 127 7.77 64.15 13.44
N GLY A 128 6.95 63.66 12.50
CA GLY A 128 7.05 62.31 11.92
C GLY A 128 5.81 61.45 12.19
N VAL A 129 5.88 60.18 11.81
CA VAL A 129 4.78 59.21 11.98
C VAL A 129 4.68 58.80 13.44
N ARG A 130 3.48 58.89 14.02
CA ARG A 130 3.21 58.48 15.41
C ARG A 130 2.10 57.43 15.43
N ARG A 131 2.36 56.30 16.10
CA ARG A 131 1.39 55.21 16.33
C ARG A 131 0.61 55.47 17.62
N PHE A 132 -0.70 55.40 17.52
CA PHE A 132 -1.67 55.55 18.60
C PHE A 132 -2.38 54.20 18.83
N GLY A 133 -2.72 53.92 20.10
CA GLY A 133 -3.36 52.66 20.49
C GLY A 133 -4.81 52.52 20.00
N SER A 134 -5.44 53.63 19.60
CA SER A 134 -6.81 53.64 19.06
C SER A 134 -7.04 54.82 18.11
N PHE A 135 -8.09 54.74 17.30
CA PHE A 135 -8.53 55.83 16.43
C PHE A 135 -9.00 57.07 17.22
N ALA A 136 -9.65 56.87 18.37
CA ALA A 136 -10.12 57.97 19.23
C ALA A 136 -8.95 58.78 19.81
N ASP A 137 -7.84 58.12 20.18
CA ASP A 137 -6.64 58.80 20.67
C ASP A 137 -5.96 59.61 19.55
N ALA A 138 -5.94 59.06 18.33
CA ALA A 138 -5.42 59.73 17.16
C ALA A 138 -6.27 60.98 16.79
N GLU A 139 -7.60 60.84 16.82
CA GLU A 139 -8.52 61.95 16.56
C GLU A 139 -8.42 63.04 17.63
N GLY A 140 -8.28 62.67 18.91
CA GLY A 140 -8.06 63.63 20.00
C GLY A 140 -6.75 64.41 19.85
N PHE A 141 -5.68 63.77 19.38
CA PHE A 141 -4.37 64.40 19.17
C PHE A 141 -4.33 65.36 17.97
N VAL A 142 -4.95 64.99 16.84
CA VAL A 142 -5.13 65.91 15.69
C VAL A 142 -6.24 66.96 15.99
N GLY A 143 -7.06 66.63 16.98
CA GLY A 143 -8.19 67.38 17.52
C GLY A 143 -7.83 68.69 18.21
N SER A 144 -6.77 68.63 19.01
CA SER A 144 -6.23 69.67 19.91
C SER A 144 -5.26 70.62 19.21
#